data_AF-A0A9R1RE97-F1
#
_entry.id   AF-A0A9R1RE97-F1
#
_cell.length_a   1.000
_cell.length_b   1.000
_cell.length_c   1.000
_cell.angle_alpha   90.00
_cell.angle_beta   90.00
_cell.angle_gamma   90.00
#
_symmetry.space_group_name_H-M   'P 1'
#
loop_
_entity.id
_entity.type
_entity.pdbx_description
1 polymer ?
#
loop_
_entity_poly.entity_id
_entity_poly.type
_entity_poly.pdbx_seq_one_letter_code
_entity_poly.pdbx_strand_id
1 'polypeptide(L)'
;MQILHFDIKPHNILLDSNFVPKVADFGLPSYTQAPRDNSFGPLSALRGTIGYIVPEMISRSFGVISTKSDVYSFGMLLLEMAGGPRNADPDVANSSQAFYPSWVYDRLTRQELGEISAEMHELERKLCLVGLRCIQI
;
A
#
# COMPACT_ATOMS: atom_id res chain seq x y z
N MET A 1 3.67 -22.69 8.10
CA MET A 1 4.57 -21.55 8.32
C MET A 1 3.99 -20.36 7.57
N GLN A 2 3.71 -19.25 8.25
CA GLN A 2 3.14 -18.05 7.64
C GLN A 2 4.28 -17.04 7.47
N ILE A 3 4.52 -16.59 6.24
CA ILE A 3 5.62 -15.67 5.90
C ILE A 3 4.99 -14.28 5.70
N LEU A 4 5.57 -13.27 6.35
CA LEU A 4 5.19 -11.87 6.19
C LEU A 4 6.29 -11.14 5.44
N HIS A 5 5.93 -10.41 4.39
CA HIS A 5 6.87 -9.69 3.55
C HIS A 5 7.25 -8.34 4.14
N PHE A 6 6.26 -7.58 4.62
CA PHE A 6 6.37 -6.23 5.20
C PHE A 6 7.02 -5.15 4.31
N ASP A 7 7.20 -5.43 3.02
CA ASP A 7 7.80 -4.47 2.09
C ASP A 7 7.32 -4.73 0.65
N ILE A 8 6.03 -5.03 0.49
CA ILE A 8 5.43 -5.14 -0.84
C ILE A 8 5.35 -3.74 -1.44
N LYS A 9 6.05 -3.53 -2.56
CA LYS A 9 6.12 -2.27 -3.32
C LYS A 9 6.58 -2.55 -4.75
N PRO A 10 6.34 -1.63 -5.71
CA PRO A 10 6.75 -1.83 -7.11
C PRO A 10 8.22 -2.23 -7.29
N HIS A 11 9.12 -1.62 -6.51
CA HIS A 11 10.56 -1.92 -6.55
C HIS A 11 10.91 -3.38 -6.20
N ASN A 12 10.06 -4.06 -5.43
CA ASN A 12 10.25 -5.44 -5.01
C ASN A 12 9.46 -6.43 -5.87
N ILE A 13 8.79 -5.97 -6.94
CA ILE A 13 8.15 -6.83 -7.96
C ILE A 13 9.05 -6.81 -9.20
N LEU A 14 9.89 -7.84 -9.31
CA LEU A 14 10.79 -8.00 -10.44
C LEU A 14 10.08 -8.72 -11.59
N LEU A 15 10.53 -8.49 -12.82
CA LEU A 15 10.05 -9.21 -14.00
C LEU A 15 11.15 -10.13 -14.51
N ASP A 16 10.81 -11.39 -14.79
CA ASP A 16 11.75 -12.28 -15.48
C ASP A 16 11.76 -12.05 -17.00
N SER A 17 12.53 -12.86 -17.74
CA SER A 17 12.65 -12.74 -19.20
C SER A 17 11.33 -12.94 -19.96
N ASN A 18 10.32 -13.54 -19.33
CA ASN A 18 8.98 -13.74 -19.90
C ASN A 18 7.98 -12.70 -19.38
N PHE A 19 8.45 -11.62 -18.74
CA PHE A 19 7.62 -10.62 -18.08
C PHE A 19 6.69 -11.20 -17.00
N VAL A 20 7.04 -12.34 -16.40
CA VAL A 20 6.29 -12.90 -15.27
C VAL A 20 6.75 -12.19 -13.99
N PRO A 21 5.84 -11.60 -13.20
CA PRO A 21 6.20 -10.91 -11.97
C PRO A 21 6.68 -11.89 -10.88
N LYS A 22 7.75 -11.51 -10.18
CA LYS A 22 8.35 -12.24 -9.06
C LYS A 22 8.52 -11.29 -7.89
N VAL A 23 8.05 -11.73 -6.72
CA VAL A 23 8.25 -11.00 -5.47
C VAL A 23 9.68 -11.23 -4.99
N ALA A 24 10.40 -10.15 -4.71
CA ALA A 24 11.79 -10.13 -4.23
C ALA A 24 11.90 -9.38 -2.90
N ASP A 25 13.07 -9.44 -2.27
CA ASP A 25 13.35 -8.74 -1.00
C ASP A 25 12.32 -9.03 0.10
N PHE A 26 12.00 -10.32 0.27
CA PHE A 26 11.32 -10.81 1.47
C PHE A 26 12.11 -10.29 2.66
N GLY A 27 11.52 -9.34 3.40
CA GLY A 27 12.30 -8.62 4.38
C GLY A 27 12.93 -9.61 5.35
N LEU A 28 14.23 -9.47 5.53
CA LEU A 28 15.00 -10.33 6.41
C LEU A 28 14.28 -10.39 7.77
N PRO A 29 14.13 -11.58 8.38
CA PRO A 29 13.64 -11.68 9.75
C PRO A 29 14.68 -11.02 10.66
N SER A 30 14.62 -9.69 10.77
CA SER A 30 15.35 -8.99 11.82
C SER A 30 14.72 -9.45 13.13
N TYR A 31 15.53 -10.17 13.90
CA TYR A 31 15.21 -10.68 15.22
C TYR A 31 14.36 -9.65 15.97
N THR A 32 13.12 -10.02 16.27
CA THR A 32 12.18 -9.20 17.01
C THR A 32 12.70 -8.95 18.42
N GLN A 33 13.29 -7.78 18.65
CA GLN A 33 13.27 -7.10 19.93
C GLN A 33 12.97 -5.62 19.69
N ALA A 34 11.75 -5.31 19.26
CA ALA A 34 11.17 -4.00 19.53
C ALA A 34 10.70 -3.98 21.00
N PRO A 35 10.79 -2.86 21.73
CA PRO A 35 10.53 -2.80 23.16
C PRO A 35 9.13 -3.30 23.50
N ARG A 36 8.97 -3.92 24.67
CA ARG A 36 7.69 -4.45 25.18
C ARG A 36 6.66 -3.37 25.51
N ASP A 37 7.05 -2.11 25.40
CA ASP A 37 6.26 -0.96 25.80
C ASP A 37 5.72 -0.25 24.56
N ASN A 38 4.51 0.32 24.65
CA ASN A 38 3.83 1.11 23.60
C ASN A 38 4.58 2.41 23.22
N SER A 39 5.89 2.50 23.41
CA SER A 39 6.71 3.61 22.96
C SER A 39 6.89 3.55 21.45
N PHE A 40 6.72 4.70 20.80
CA PHE A 40 7.14 4.89 19.41
C PHE A 40 8.65 4.61 19.35
N GLY A 41 9.03 3.45 18.82
CA GLY A 41 10.42 3.18 18.47
C GLY A 41 10.90 4.19 17.42
N PRO A 42 12.21 4.45 17.30
CA PRO A 42 12.71 5.29 16.23
C PRO A 42 12.21 4.77 14.87
N LEU A 43 11.83 5.65 13.94
CA LEU A 43 11.36 5.30 12.60
C LEU A 43 12.31 4.34 11.86
N SER A 44 13.61 4.36 12.21
CA SER A 44 14.63 3.44 11.72
C SER A 44 14.43 1.97 12.13
N ALA A 45 13.60 1.69 13.14
CA ALA A 45 13.21 0.36 13.58
C ALA A 45 11.89 -0.12 12.94
N LEU A 46 11.18 0.78 12.24
CA LEU A 46 9.95 0.46 11.52
C LEU A 46 10.29 -0.25 10.22
N ARG A 47 9.73 -1.44 10.02
CA ARG A 47 9.92 -2.22 8.77
C ARG A 47 8.95 -1.73 7.70
N GLY A 48 9.42 -1.63 6.46
CA GLY A 48 8.61 -1.27 5.28
C GLY A 48 8.94 0.09 4.69
N THR A 49 8.27 0.42 3.59
CA THR A 49 8.48 1.66 2.83
C THR A 49 7.32 2.64 3.05
N ILE A 50 7.63 3.89 3.41
CA ILE A 50 6.61 4.96 3.59
C ILE A 50 5.73 5.04 2.33
N GLY A 51 4.42 5.15 2.53
CA GLY A 51 3.42 5.08 1.46
C GLY A 51 2.80 3.69 1.25
N TYR A 52 3.43 2.63 1.76
CA TYR A 52 2.88 1.25 1.71
C TYR A 52 2.71 0.63 3.10
N ILE A 53 3.19 1.30 4.15
CA ILE A 53 3.09 0.84 5.54
C ILE A 53 1.67 1.04 6.04
N VAL A 54 1.09 -0.02 6.59
CA VAL A 54 -0.21 0.00 7.26
C VAL A 54 -0.10 0.63 8.67
N PRO A 55 -1.08 1.40 9.16
CA PRO A 55 -0.98 2.12 10.43
C PRO A 55 -0.65 1.27 11.66
N GLU A 56 -1.08 0.01 11.76
CA GLU A 56 -0.74 -0.84 12.91
C GLU A 56 0.75 -1.23 12.99
N MET A 57 1.49 -1.10 11.88
CA MET A 57 2.94 -1.25 11.92
C MET A 57 3.60 -0.03 12.55
N ILE A 58 3.03 1.17 12.39
CA ILE A 58 3.54 2.42 12.99
C ILE A 58 3.21 2.47 14.48
N SER A 59 1.97 2.09 14.85
CA SER A 59 1.55 2.02 16.26
C SER A 59 0.60 0.85 16.50
N ARG A 60 0.93 0.04 17.52
CA ARG A 60 0.10 -1.06 18.04
C ARG A 60 -1.30 -0.61 18.50
N SER A 61 -1.51 0.69 18.72
CA SER A 61 -2.84 1.24 19.03
C SER A 61 -3.83 1.09 17.88
N PHE A 62 -3.37 0.97 16.64
CA PHE A 62 -4.24 0.81 15.46
C PHE A 62 -4.58 -0.65 15.16
N GLY A 63 -3.91 -1.63 15.79
CA GLY A 63 -4.22 -3.04 15.59
C GLY A 63 -3.03 -3.97 15.81
N VAL A 64 -3.23 -5.24 15.41
CA VAL A 64 -2.22 -6.29 15.48
C VAL A 64 -1.67 -6.55 14.08
N ILE A 65 -0.35 -6.49 13.96
CA ILE A 65 0.37 -6.84 12.73
C ILE A 65 0.03 -8.29 12.34
N SER A 66 -0.39 -8.49 11.09
CA SER A 66 -0.81 -9.79 10.57
C SER A 66 -0.53 -9.89 9.07
N THR A 67 -0.94 -10.97 8.41
CA THR A 67 -0.88 -11.05 6.93
C THR A 67 -1.72 -9.98 6.23
N LYS A 68 -2.65 -9.31 6.95
CA LYS A 68 -3.39 -8.18 6.40
C LYS A 68 -2.50 -6.96 6.14
N SER A 69 -1.37 -6.85 6.82
CA SER A 69 -0.41 -5.78 6.57
C SER A 69 0.19 -5.89 5.17
N ASP A 70 0.49 -7.10 4.68
CA ASP A 70 0.94 -7.31 3.29
C ASP A 70 -0.19 -7.08 2.26
N VAL A 71 -1.44 -7.42 2.63
CA VAL A 71 -2.62 -7.14 1.79
C VAL A 71 -2.80 -5.64 1.60
N TYR A 72 -2.63 -4.85 2.66
CA TYR A 72 -2.69 -3.39 2.58
C TYR A 72 -1.62 -2.83 1.64
N SER A 73 -0.35 -3.23 1.82
CA SER A 73 0.75 -2.79 0.95
C SER A 73 0.53 -3.17 -0.51
N PHE A 74 -0.03 -4.36 -0.77
CA PHE A 74 -0.46 -4.78 -2.11
C PHE A 74 -1.55 -3.86 -2.68
N GLY A 75 -2.53 -3.45 -1.86
CA GLY A 75 -3.55 -2.50 -2.27
C GLY A 75 -2.97 -1.15 -2.72
N MET A 76 -2.02 -0.61 -1.96
CA MET A 76 -1.30 0.63 -2.32
C MET A 76 -0.51 0.47 -3.62
N LEU A 77 0.12 -0.70 -3.84
CA LEU A 77 0.81 -1.03 -5.09
C LEU A 77 -0.15 -1.02 -6.29
N LEU A 78 -1.33 -1.63 -6.17
CA LEU A 78 -2.32 -1.64 -7.25
C LEU A 78 -2.83 -0.24 -7.59
N LEU A 79 -3.04 0.61 -6.58
CA LEU A 79 -3.47 1.99 -6.76
C LEU A 79 -2.40 2.82 -7.49
N GLU A 80 -1.12 2.61 -7.19
CA GLU A 80 -0.03 3.23 -7.95
C GLU A 80 0.00 2.76 -9.40
N MET A 81 -0.16 1.46 -9.64
CA MET A 81 -0.22 0.89 -11.00
C MET A 81 -1.39 1.43 -11.82
N ALA A 82 -2.50 1.81 -11.17
CA ALA A 82 -3.66 2.39 -11.82
C ALA A 82 -3.48 3.87 -12.21
N GLY A 83 -2.26 4.42 -12.10
CA GLY A 83 -1.97 5.81 -12.45
C GLY A 83 -1.97 6.76 -11.25
N GLY A 84 -1.79 6.22 -10.05
CA GLY A 84 -1.57 7.02 -8.86
C GLY A 84 -0.21 7.69 -8.81
N PRO A 85 -0.08 8.74 -7.98
CA PRO A 85 1.23 9.31 -7.68
C PRO A 85 2.10 8.23 -7.02
N ARG A 86 3.42 8.34 -7.21
CA ARG A 86 4.37 7.44 -6.56
C ARG A 86 4.25 7.57 -5.06
N ASN A 87 3.84 6.50 -4.38
CA ASN A 87 3.55 6.55 -2.93
C ASN A 87 4.81 6.81 -2.08
N ALA A 88 5.99 6.46 -2.60
CA ALA A 88 7.27 6.68 -1.94
C ALA A 88 7.87 8.09 -2.17
N ASP A 89 7.19 8.96 -2.94
CA ASP A 89 7.69 10.30 -3.23
C ASP A 89 7.39 11.27 -2.06
N PRO A 90 8.42 11.85 -1.42
CA PRO A 90 8.24 12.75 -0.29
C PRO A 90 7.52 14.06 -0.65
N ASP A 91 7.52 14.47 -1.92
CA ASP A 91 6.81 15.67 -2.36
C ASP A 91 5.29 15.45 -2.38
N VAL A 92 4.84 14.20 -2.56
CA VAL A 92 3.42 13.82 -2.49
C VAL A 92 2.92 13.88 -1.04
N ALA A 93 3.75 13.48 -0.07
CA ALA A 93 3.42 13.55 1.36
C ALA A 93 3.26 15.00 1.88
N ASN A 94 3.89 15.97 1.22
CA ASN A 94 3.79 17.40 1.54
C ASN A 94 2.71 18.13 0.73
N SER A 95 2.14 17.48 -0.28
CA SER A 95 1.09 18.08 -1.10
C SER A 95 -0.24 18.02 -0.34
N SER A 96 -0.92 19.15 -0.19
CA SER A 96 -2.29 19.25 0.36
C SER A 96 -3.35 18.59 -0.55
N GLN A 97 -2.92 17.75 -1.50
CA GLN A 97 -3.79 17.05 -2.42
C GLN A 97 -4.52 15.95 -1.64
N ALA A 98 -5.80 15.73 -1.98
CA ALA A 98 -6.60 14.67 -1.38
C ALA A 98 -5.83 13.34 -1.46
N PHE A 99 -5.74 12.63 -0.32
CA PHE A 99 -5.13 11.31 -0.23
C PHE A 99 -5.58 10.46 -1.42
N TYR A 100 -4.63 9.99 -2.24
CA TYR A 100 -4.94 9.41 -3.55
C TYR A 100 -6.03 8.32 -3.50
N PRO A 101 -6.03 7.39 -2.53
CA PRO A 101 -7.14 6.44 -2.40
C PRO A 101 -8.52 7.07 -2.16
N SER A 102 -8.60 8.16 -1.39
CA SER A 102 -9.85 8.91 -1.18
C SER A 102 -10.33 9.53 -2.48
N TRP A 103 -9.40 10.10 -3.28
CA TRP A 103 -9.73 10.66 -4.57
C TRP A 103 -10.26 9.60 -5.56
N VAL A 104 -9.63 8.42 -5.59
CA VAL A 104 -10.08 7.28 -6.42
C VAL A 104 -11.48 6.82 -5.99
N TYR A 105 -11.74 6.75 -4.68
CA TYR A 105 -13.06 6.38 -4.14
C TYR A 105 -14.15 7.36 -4.58
N ASP A 106 -13.91 8.66 -4.44
CA ASP A 106 -14.88 9.70 -4.85
C ASP A 106 -15.17 9.65 -6.35
N ARG A 107 -14.12 9.45 -7.17
CA ARG A 107 -14.25 9.34 -8.63
C ARG A 107 -15.09 8.12 -9.03
N LEU A 108 -14.82 6.95 -8.43
CA LEU A 108 -15.60 5.73 -8.68
C LEU A 108 -17.07 5.89 -8.28
N THR A 109 -17.32 6.51 -7.12
CA THR A 109 -18.68 6.77 -6.62
C THR A 109 -19.45 7.69 -7.58
N ARG A 110 -18.83 8.76 -8.08
CA ARG A 110 -19.45 9.67 -9.05
C ARG A 110 -19.74 9.02 -10.40
N GLN A 111 -18.86 8.13 -10.85
CA GLN A 111 -19.09 7.36 -12.09
C GLN A 111 -20.28 6.40 -11.94
N GLU A 112 -20.43 5.73 -10.79
CA GLU A 112 -21.60 4.91 -10.49
C GLU A 112 -22.90 5.73 -10.44
N LEU A 113 -22.82 6.99 -10.02
CA LEU A 113 -23.93 7.95 -10.03
C LEU A 113 -24.24 8.53 -11.42
N GLY A 114 -23.50 8.14 -12.46
CA GLY A 114 -23.75 8.56 -13.84
C GLY A 114 -23.29 9.99 -14.16
N GLU A 115 -22.43 10.60 -13.35
CA GLU A 115 -21.83 11.90 -13.65
C GLU A 115 -20.83 11.78 -14.81
N ILE A 116 -20.85 12.73 -15.76
CA ILE A 116 -19.96 12.75 -16.93
C ILE A 116 -18.51 13.00 -16.47
N SER A 117 -17.79 11.92 -16.18
CA SER A 117 -16.35 11.91 -15.97
C SER A 117 -15.67 11.21 -17.15
N ALA A 118 -14.41 11.56 -17.43
CA ALA A 118 -13.59 10.84 -18.38
C ALA A 118 -13.57 9.34 -18.02
N GLU A 119 -14.00 8.49 -18.96
CA GLU A 119 -14.09 7.05 -18.76
C GLU A 119 -12.73 6.48 -18.36
N MET A 120 -12.69 5.84 -17.20
CA MET A 120 -11.52 5.09 -16.73
C MET A 120 -11.41 3.78 -17.51
N HIS A 121 -10.20 3.42 -17.95
CA HIS A 121 -9.98 2.13 -18.62
C HIS A 121 -10.43 0.97 -17.73
N GLU A 122 -10.99 -0.09 -18.34
CA GLU A 122 -11.57 -1.20 -17.57
C GLU A 122 -10.55 -1.87 -16.62
N LEU A 123 -9.29 -2.01 -17.06
CA LEU A 123 -8.22 -2.56 -16.24
C LEU A 123 -7.88 -1.65 -15.05
N GLU A 124 -7.72 -0.34 -15.30
CA GLU A 124 -7.50 0.67 -14.27
C GLU A 124 -8.60 0.63 -13.22
N ARG A 125 -9.87 0.56 -13.66
CA ARG A 125 -11.03 0.43 -12.77
C ARG A 125 -10.96 -0.82 -11.88
N LYS A 126 -10.59 -1.97 -12.46
CA LYS A 126 -10.44 -3.23 -11.71
C LYS A 126 -9.31 -3.14 -10.67
N LEU A 127 -8.17 -2.56 -11.05
CA LEU A 127 -7.04 -2.32 -10.14
C LEU A 127 -7.45 -1.41 -8.98
N CYS A 128 -8.13 -0.30 -9.29
CA CYS A 128 -8.66 0.63 -8.28
C CYS A 128 -9.63 -0.05 -7.31
N LEU A 129 -10.59 -0.83 -7.81
CA LEU A 129 -11.56 -1.51 -6.96
C LEU A 129 -10.91 -2.53 -6.03
N VAL A 130 -10.00 -3.36 -6.54
CA VAL A 130 -9.28 -4.34 -5.71
C VAL A 130 -8.37 -3.61 -4.72
N GLY A 131 -7.64 -2.59 -5.18
CA GLY A 131 -6.77 -1.76 -4.33
C GLY A 131 -7.52 -1.14 -3.16
N LEU A 132 -8.66 -0.50 -3.42
CA LEU A 132 -9.52 0.08 -2.39
C LEU A 132 -10.03 -0.95 -1.39
N ARG A 133 -10.40 -2.17 -1.84
CA ARG A 133 -10.81 -3.25 -0.93
C ARG A 133 -9.67 -3.77 -0.05
N CYS A 134 -8.44 -3.75 -0.56
CA CYS A 134 -7.27 -4.18 0.19
C CYS A 134 -6.86 -3.21 1.31
N ILE A 135 -7.14 -1.90 1.14
CA ILE A 135 -6.74 -0.87 2.11
C ILE A 135 -7.85 -0.49 3.11
N GLN A 136 -9.02 -1.12 3.01
CA GLN A 136 -10.09 -0.97 4.00
C GLN A 136 -9.62 -1.52 5.35
N ILE A 137 -9.56 -0.64 6.35
CA ILE A 137 -9.22 -0.95 7.74
C ILE A 137 -10.51 -1.15 8.53
#